data_AF-A0A9P4JP00-F1
#
_entry.id   AF-A0A9P4JP00-F1
#
_cell.length_a   1.000
_cell.length_b   1.000
_cell.length_c   1.000
_cell.angle_alpha   90.00
_cell.angle_beta   90.00
_cell.angle_gamma   90.00
#
_symmetry.space_group_name_H-M   'P 1'
#
loop_
_entity.id
_entity.type
_entity.pdbx_description
1 polymer ?
#
loop_
_entity_poly.entity_id
_entity_poly.type
_entity_poly.pdbx_seq_one_letter_code
_entity_poly.pdbx_strand_id
1 'polypeptide(L)'
;MENTEMSRAGFGARFLYRVVKNDSMKQDPPQIYGWRVFLLACSACFGGMLFGFDIGTIGGVLILDPFKKKYGLDKLNDVGRANLSANIASTLQAGCFLGCFIASWVADKAGRRTSLIMNGLITIVGVILQAASMGSIACMYVGRFVAGVGVGGASMVVPLYISENAPRAIRGGLTGIYQLFIATGTMLSFWVNYGANLNLHGQAMYIVPLTMQALPAVFLAVFMFLNNESPRFLAKADKWEQATATLCRVRNLPATHPYIQGELRDISEQLENERLLIGGSKTKDLLKEMFVIPGNRKRAFLSIALMICQQMTGTNAINYYAPLIFQNLGIKGNTTNLFATGIYGVVKMATCAAFLLFAADSLGRRRSLLWTSIAQGTAMLYIGLYVRIDPPVKGQDVPPAGYVALVCIFLFAGFFQFGWGPVCWIYVSEIPTARLRSLNVAIAAATQWLFNFVVARATPNMLTSAGAHGYGAFIIYSCFCYSMFVFVWFFIPETKGLSLEKMDDLFGVTALAKERAVEHGDDHAQPAAMEIGLDGKPTGRMSTEKNDVLFSEHAERKV
;
A
#
# COMPACT_ATOMS: atom_id res chain seq x y z
N MET A 1 8.44 38.49 -9.44
CA MET A 1 7.10 37.85 -9.43
C MET A 1 7.03 36.65 -8.46
N GLU A 2 8.11 35.90 -8.24
CA GLU A 2 8.18 34.76 -7.28
C GLU A 2 7.82 35.09 -5.81
N ASN A 3 8.20 36.27 -5.31
CA ASN A 3 7.95 36.64 -3.91
C ASN A 3 6.50 37.09 -3.61
N THR A 4 5.74 37.50 -4.61
CA THR A 4 4.39 38.07 -4.41
C THR A 4 3.30 37.01 -4.38
N GLU A 5 3.44 35.91 -5.12
CA GLU A 5 2.48 34.80 -5.12
C GLU A 5 2.62 33.89 -3.90
N MET A 6 3.86 33.67 -3.43
CA MET A 6 4.13 32.86 -2.23
C MET A 6 3.67 33.55 -0.93
N SER A 7 3.57 34.88 -0.92
CA SER A 7 2.94 35.67 0.15
C SER A 7 1.44 35.38 0.29
N ARG A 8 0.74 35.13 -0.84
CA ARG A 8 -0.69 34.75 -0.89
C ARG A 8 -0.92 33.27 -0.60
N ALA A 9 0.13 32.46 -0.52
CA ALA A 9 0.04 31.03 -0.22
C ALA A 9 -0.28 30.80 1.27
N GLY A 10 -1.27 29.94 1.53
CA GLY A 10 -1.63 29.51 2.88
C GLY A 10 -0.46 28.80 3.59
N PHE A 11 -0.51 28.74 4.93
CA PHE A 11 0.55 28.14 5.76
C PHE A 11 0.97 26.73 5.30
N GLY A 12 0.00 25.88 4.94
CA GLY A 12 0.27 24.52 4.46
C GLY A 12 1.11 24.47 3.18
N ALA A 13 0.84 25.34 2.20
CA ALA A 13 1.62 25.42 0.98
C ALA A 13 3.05 25.88 1.27
N ARG A 14 3.24 26.90 2.12
CA ARG A 14 4.58 27.35 2.54
C ARG A 14 5.38 26.27 3.28
N PHE A 15 4.72 25.46 4.11
CA PHE A 15 5.35 24.31 4.76
C PHE A 15 5.77 23.26 3.72
N LEU A 16 4.90 22.92 2.78
CA LEU A 16 5.22 21.95 1.71
C LEU A 16 6.38 22.42 0.84
N TYR A 17 6.45 23.69 0.46
CA TYR A 17 7.59 24.24 -0.30
C TYR A 17 8.92 24.15 0.45
N ARG A 18 8.91 24.13 1.79
CA ARG A 18 10.12 23.95 2.60
C ARG A 18 10.54 22.48 2.73
N VAL A 19 9.57 21.57 2.76
CA VAL A 19 9.79 20.15 3.06
C VAL A 19 9.97 19.31 1.79
N VAL A 20 9.14 19.57 0.77
CA VAL A 20 9.13 18.84 -0.50
C VAL A 20 10.03 19.55 -1.50
N LYS A 21 11.23 19.01 -1.71
CA LYS A 21 12.16 19.48 -2.75
C LYS A 21 11.88 18.77 -4.07
N ASN A 22 10.80 19.16 -4.74
CA ASN A 22 10.48 18.69 -6.09
C ASN A 22 10.57 19.86 -7.08
N ASP A 23 11.41 19.73 -8.11
CA ASP A 23 11.64 20.79 -9.09
C ASP A 23 10.37 21.16 -9.87
N SER A 24 9.40 20.24 -10.00
CA SER A 24 8.11 20.55 -10.63
C SER A 24 7.32 21.60 -9.86
N MET A 25 7.48 21.70 -8.53
CA MET A 25 6.77 22.70 -7.72
C MET A 25 7.18 24.13 -8.05
N LYS A 26 8.34 24.37 -8.65
CA LYS A 26 8.84 25.73 -8.95
C LYS A 26 7.97 26.47 -9.98
N GLN A 27 7.27 25.73 -10.83
CA GLN A 27 6.43 26.29 -11.91
C GLN A 27 4.93 26.23 -11.59
N ASP A 28 4.57 25.61 -10.46
CA ASP A 28 3.18 25.31 -10.13
C ASP A 28 2.52 26.41 -9.27
N PRO A 29 1.27 26.81 -9.57
CA PRO A 29 0.56 27.81 -8.78
C PRO A 29 0.36 27.34 -7.33
N PRO A 30 0.72 28.14 -6.29
CA PRO A 30 0.73 27.68 -4.90
C PRO A 30 -0.65 27.29 -4.35
N GLN A 31 -1.74 27.74 -4.97
CA GLN A 31 -3.11 27.46 -4.59
C GLN A 31 -3.48 25.98 -4.73
N ILE A 32 -2.82 25.25 -5.65
CA ILE A 32 -3.10 23.83 -5.90
C ILE A 32 -2.65 22.92 -4.74
N TYR A 33 -1.75 23.43 -3.90
CA TYR A 33 -1.25 22.77 -2.68
C TYR A 33 -2.07 23.14 -1.44
N GLY A 34 -3.32 23.58 -1.63
CA GLY A 34 -4.22 23.97 -0.56
C GLY A 34 -4.81 22.79 0.23
N TRP A 35 -5.41 23.13 1.37
CA TRP A 35 -6.03 22.17 2.30
C TRP A 35 -7.12 21.29 1.66
N ARG A 36 -7.76 21.73 0.57
CA ARG A 36 -8.82 20.98 -0.12
C ARG A 36 -8.32 19.63 -0.67
N VAL A 37 -7.13 19.61 -1.25
CA VAL A 37 -6.53 18.38 -1.78
C VAL A 37 -6.19 17.41 -0.65
N PHE A 38 -5.63 17.93 0.45
CA PHE A 38 -5.32 17.14 1.64
C PHE A 38 -6.58 16.59 2.29
N LEU A 39 -7.64 17.40 2.43
CA LEU A 39 -8.91 16.94 2.98
C LEU A 39 -9.50 15.81 2.11
N LEU A 40 -9.48 15.97 0.78
CA LEU A 40 -9.97 14.95 -0.14
C LEU A 40 -9.18 13.65 0.00
N ALA A 41 -7.84 13.73 0.05
CA ALA A 41 -6.99 12.56 0.24
C ALA A 41 -7.23 11.89 1.60
N CYS A 42 -7.21 12.66 2.69
CA CYS A 42 -7.47 12.16 4.05
C CYS A 42 -8.85 11.53 4.19
N SER A 43 -9.87 12.08 3.53
CA SER A 43 -11.23 11.53 3.53
C SER A 43 -11.27 10.13 2.92
N ALA A 44 -10.58 9.93 1.80
CA ALA A 44 -10.45 8.61 1.19
C ALA A 44 -9.58 7.67 2.04
N CYS A 45 -8.53 8.19 2.70
CA CYS A 45 -7.62 7.40 3.53
C CYS A 45 -8.28 6.73 4.75
N PHE A 46 -9.51 7.09 5.15
CA PHE A 46 -10.28 6.28 6.09
C PHE A 46 -10.50 4.84 5.61
N GLY A 47 -10.45 4.58 4.30
CA GLY A 47 -10.41 3.23 3.74
C GLY A 47 -9.12 2.46 4.08
N GLY A 48 -7.98 3.16 4.22
CA GLY A 48 -6.76 2.57 4.77
C GLY A 48 -6.85 2.35 6.27
N MET A 49 -7.50 3.29 6.98
CA MET A 49 -7.74 3.13 8.41
C MET A 49 -8.60 1.91 8.73
N LEU A 50 -9.57 1.56 7.87
CA LEU A 50 -10.35 0.31 7.98
C LEU A 50 -9.44 -0.92 8.04
N PHE A 51 -8.50 -1.01 7.10
CA PHE A 51 -7.51 -2.09 7.06
C PHE A 51 -6.70 -2.11 8.37
N GLY A 52 -6.14 -0.96 8.75
CA GLY A 52 -5.36 -0.84 9.98
C GLY A 52 -6.13 -1.25 11.25
N PHE A 53 -7.39 -0.83 11.37
CA PHE A 53 -8.21 -1.03 12.55
C PHE A 53 -8.58 -2.49 12.75
N ASP A 54 -8.97 -3.22 11.68
CA ASP A 54 -9.22 -4.66 11.78
C ASP A 54 -7.99 -5.43 12.26
N ILE A 55 -6.81 -5.12 11.68
CA ILE A 55 -5.56 -5.77 12.08
C ILE A 55 -5.34 -5.68 13.59
N GLY A 56 -5.45 -4.47 14.14
CA GLY A 56 -5.25 -4.25 15.57
C GLY A 56 -6.34 -4.90 16.42
N THR A 57 -7.59 -4.93 15.91
CA THR A 57 -8.75 -5.33 16.71
C THR A 57 -8.68 -6.82 16.95
N ILE A 58 -8.57 -7.61 15.87
CA ILE A 58 -8.64 -9.05 15.99
C ILE A 58 -7.48 -9.61 16.80
N GLY A 59 -6.29 -9.01 16.70
CA GLY A 59 -5.13 -9.46 17.46
C GLY A 59 -5.29 -9.35 18.97
N GLY A 60 -5.90 -8.26 19.45
CA GLY A 60 -6.22 -8.13 20.88
C GLY A 60 -7.42 -8.99 21.30
N VAL A 61 -8.48 -9.03 20.49
CA VAL A 61 -9.71 -9.79 20.81
C VAL A 61 -9.43 -11.29 21.02
N LEU A 62 -8.55 -11.89 20.20
CA LEU A 62 -8.21 -13.31 20.30
C LEU A 62 -7.58 -13.72 21.64
N ILE A 63 -6.95 -12.78 22.36
CA ILE A 63 -6.33 -13.08 23.66
C ILE A 63 -7.24 -12.82 24.87
N LEU A 64 -8.39 -12.16 24.69
CA LEU A 64 -9.31 -11.84 25.78
C LEU A 64 -10.01 -13.09 26.31
N ASP A 65 -10.04 -13.25 27.63
CA ASP A 65 -10.59 -14.46 28.26
C ASP A 65 -12.09 -14.69 27.99
N PRO A 66 -12.97 -13.67 27.99
CA PRO A 66 -14.38 -13.86 27.62
C PRO A 66 -14.55 -14.35 26.17
N PHE A 67 -13.72 -13.87 25.25
CA PHE A 67 -13.74 -14.31 23.87
C PHE A 67 -13.32 -15.77 23.76
N LYS A 68 -12.20 -16.14 24.42
CA LYS A 68 -11.71 -17.53 24.43
C LYS A 68 -12.77 -18.50 24.94
N LYS A 69 -13.42 -18.18 26.07
CA LYS A 69 -14.49 -19.00 26.67
C LYS A 69 -15.72 -19.11 25.77
N LYS A 70 -16.15 -17.99 25.16
CA LYS A 70 -17.38 -17.94 24.36
C LYS A 70 -17.26 -18.69 23.03
N TYR A 71 -16.10 -18.63 22.38
CA TYR A 71 -15.83 -19.27 21.09
C TYR A 71 -15.03 -20.59 21.20
N GLY A 72 -14.81 -21.08 22.43
CA GLY A 72 -14.22 -22.40 22.70
C GLY A 72 -12.72 -22.51 22.43
N LEU A 73 -11.97 -21.41 22.42
CA LEU A 73 -10.51 -21.43 22.24
C LEU A 73 -9.78 -22.01 23.46
N ASP A 74 -10.41 -21.96 24.64
CA ASP A 74 -9.87 -22.47 25.90
C ASP A 74 -9.90 -24.00 26.00
N LYS A 75 -10.86 -24.64 25.33
CA LYS A 75 -11.05 -26.11 25.34
C LYS A 75 -10.17 -26.87 24.34
N LEU A 76 -9.49 -26.16 23.44
CA LEU A 76 -8.67 -26.75 22.39
C LEU A 76 -7.22 -26.90 22.84
N ASN A 77 -6.53 -27.92 22.30
CA ASN A 77 -5.08 -28.04 22.39
C ASN A 77 -4.39 -26.88 21.64
N ASP A 78 -3.07 -26.71 21.82
CA ASP A 78 -2.34 -25.57 21.26
C ASP A 78 -2.48 -25.48 19.72
N VAL A 79 -2.41 -26.63 19.02
CA VAL A 79 -2.59 -26.71 17.56
C VAL A 79 -4.02 -26.37 17.13
N GLY A 80 -5.03 -26.84 17.85
CA GLY A 80 -6.43 -26.54 17.58
C GLY A 80 -6.75 -25.07 17.83
N ARG A 81 -6.23 -24.49 18.91
CA ARG A 81 -6.34 -23.07 19.22
C ARG A 81 -5.65 -22.21 18.16
N ALA A 82 -4.44 -22.59 17.74
CA ALA A 82 -3.71 -21.92 16.67
C ALA A 82 -4.51 -21.95 15.37
N ASN A 83 -5.05 -23.09 14.97
CA ASN A 83 -5.85 -23.23 13.76
C ASN A 83 -7.15 -22.40 13.81
N LEU A 84 -7.88 -22.44 14.93
CA LEU A 84 -9.12 -21.66 15.06
C LEU A 84 -8.84 -20.15 15.04
N SER A 85 -7.82 -19.70 15.79
CA SER A 85 -7.40 -18.28 15.80
C SER A 85 -6.95 -17.83 14.41
N ALA A 86 -6.18 -18.67 13.72
CA ALA A 86 -5.72 -18.43 12.36
C ALA A 86 -6.87 -18.35 11.36
N ASN A 87 -7.87 -19.23 11.46
CA ASN A 87 -9.06 -19.18 10.63
C ASN A 87 -9.86 -17.90 10.87
N ILE A 88 -10.14 -17.56 12.14
CA ILE A 88 -10.86 -16.33 12.49
C ILE A 88 -10.11 -15.11 11.93
N ALA A 89 -8.81 -14.98 12.19
CA ALA A 89 -8.03 -13.86 11.69
C ALA A 89 -8.05 -13.77 10.15
N SER A 90 -7.78 -14.90 9.47
CA SER A 90 -7.57 -14.99 8.02
C SER A 90 -8.84 -14.87 7.15
N THR A 91 -10.04 -15.16 7.67
CA THR A 91 -11.28 -15.10 6.87
C THR A 91 -11.53 -13.70 6.28
N LEU A 92 -11.10 -12.63 6.95
CA LEU A 92 -11.27 -11.28 6.45
C LEU A 92 -10.46 -11.03 5.16
N GLN A 93 -9.22 -11.49 5.12
CA GLN A 93 -8.30 -11.32 3.99
C GLN A 93 -8.81 -12.07 2.76
N ALA A 94 -9.48 -13.22 2.95
CA ALA A 94 -10.18 -13.92 1.88
C ALA A 94 -11.31 -13.05 1.29
N GLY A 95 -12.08 -12.38 2.15
CA GLY A 95 -13.05 -11.37 1.71
C GLY A 95 -12.39 -10.19 0.99
N CYS A 96 -11.25 -9.70 1.49
CA CYS A 96 -10.53 -8.59 0.87
C CYS A 96 -10.01 -8.91 -0.52
N PHE A 97 -9.48 -10.13 -0.71
CA PHE A 97 -9.04 -10.62 -2.02
C PHE A 97 -10.18 -10.52 -3.05
N LEU A 98 -11.36 -11.02 -2.72
CA LEU A 98 -12.53 -10.93 -3.58
C LEU A 98 -13.02 -9.48 -3.75
N GLY A 99 -13.01 -8.71 -2.67
CA GLY A 99 -13.41 -7.31 -2.63
C GLY A 99 -12.63 -6.42 -3.60
N CYS A 100 -11.35 -6.68 -3.81
CA CYS A 100 -10.52 -5.94 -4.76
C CYS A 100 -11.06 -6.03 -6.19
N PHE A 101 -11.49 -7.22 -6.63
CA PHE A 101 -12.00 -7.42 -7.99
C PHE A 101 -13.41 -6.83 -8.16
N ILE A 102 -14.28 -7.03 -7.17
CA ILE A 102 -15.65 -6.48 -7.19
C ILE A 102 -15.58 -4.95 -7.22
N ALA A 103 -14.77 -4.35 -6.34
CA ALA A 103 -14.64 -2.90 -6.26
C ALA A 103 -14.00 -2.29 -7.52
N SER A 104 -13.15 -3.03 -8.24
CA SER A 104 -12.62 -2.60 -9.54
C SER A 104 -13.72 -2.37 -10.55
N TRP A 105 -14.61 -3.36 -10.68
CA TRP A 105 -15.73 -3.26 -11.58
C TRP A 105 -16.71 -2.15 -11.16
N VAL A 106 -17.00 -2.02 -9.87
CA VAL A 106 -17.87 -0.96 -9.35
C VAL A 106 -17.23 0.42 -9.55
N ALA A 107 -15.93 0.60 -9.30
CA ALA A 107 -15.25 1.89 -9.43
C ALA A 107 -15.16 2.36 -10.88
N ASP A 108 -15.06 1.44 -11.83
CA ASP A 108 -15.07 1.75 -13.26
C ASP A 108 -16.48 2.04 -13.81
N LYS A 109 -17.53 1.44 -13.24
CA LYS A 109 -18.92 1.65 -13.69
C LYS A 109 -19.63 2.80 -12.98
N ALA A 110 -19.51 2.88 -11.66
CA ALA A 110 -20.27 3.78 -10.79
C ALA A 110 -19.44 4.94 -10.22
N GLY A 111 -18.13 4.95 -10.47
CA GLY A 111 -17.21 5.98 -9.99
C GLY A 111 -16.49 5.60 -8.69
N ARG A 112 -15.39 6.32 -8.43
CA ARG A 112 -14.48 6.02 -7.31
C ARG A 112 -15.14 6.43 -5.99
N ARG A 113 -15.80 7.58 -5.94
CA ARG A 113 -16.53 8.06 -4.76
C ARG A 113 -17.63 7.08 -4.34
N THR A 114 -18.48 6.68 -5.29
CA THR A 114 -19.60 5.76 -5.01
C THR A 114 -19.09 4.41 -4.52
N SER A 115 -18.03 3.89 -5.15
CA SER A 115 -17.41 2.63 -4.75
C SER A 115 -16.89 2.69 -3.30
N LEU A 116 -16.23 3.78 -2.90
CA LEU A 116 -15.75 3.96 -1.51
C LEU A 116 -16.88 4.03 -0.48
N ILE A 117 -18.00 4.69 -0.80
CA ILE A 117 -19.19 4.72 0.08
C ILE A 117 -19.75 3.29 0.24
N MET A 118 -19.94 2.56 -0.87
CA MET A 118 -20.43 1.18 -0.84
C MET A 118 -19.51 0.27 -0.01
N ASN A 119 -18.19 0.38 -0.18
CA ASN A 119 -17.21 -0.37 0.60
C ASN A 119 -17.31 -0.08 2.10
N GLY A 120 -17.51 1.18 2.49
CA GLY A 120 -17.76 1.56 3.87
C GLY A 120 -19.03 0.91 4.43
N LEU A 121 -20.14 0.97 3.69
CA LEU A 121 -21.42 0.38 4.10
C LEU A 121 -21.35 -1.15 4.22
N ILE A 122 -20.73 -1.84 3.26
CA ILE A 122 -20.49 -3.29 3.32
C ILE A 122 -19.67 -3.65 4.55
N THR A 123 -18.66 -2.84 4.88
CA THR A 123 -17.83 -3.06 6.07
C THR A 123 -18.65 -2.93 7.35
N ILE A 124 -19.53 -1.92 7.45
CA ILE A 124 -20.44 -1.74 8.60
C ILE A 124 -21.32 -2.98 8.80
N VAL A 125 -21.92 -3.50 7.71
CA VAL A 125 -22.74 -4.72 7.77
C VAL A 125 -21.93 -5.90 8.31
N GLY A 126 -20.71 -6.11 7.79
CA GLY A 126 -19.82 -7.17 8.27
C GLY A 126 -19.43 -7.03 9.75
N VAL A 127 -19.22 -5.80 10.23
CA VAL A 127 -18.93 -5.53 11.65
C VAL A 127 -20.14 -5.81 12.53
N ILE A 128 -21.35 -5.42 12.10
CA ILE A 128 -22.60 -5.73 12.82
C ILE A 128 -22.77 -7.25 12.96
N LEU A 129 -22.53 -8.03 11.90
CA LEU A 129 -22.60 -9.49 11.94
C LEU A 129 -21.58 -10.09 12.92
N GLN A 130 -20.35 -9.57 12.94
CA GLN A 130 -19.33 -10.01 13.90
C GLN A 130 -19.75 -9.74 15.35
N ALA A 131 -20.23 -8.53 15.63
CA ALA A 131 -20.70 -8.13 16.96
C ALA A 131 -21.93 -8.93 17.41
N ALA A 132 -22.85 -9.22 16.49
CA ALA A 132 -24.06 -10.00 16.74
C ALA A 132 -23.85 -11.53 16.65
N SER A 133 -22.61 -12.01 16.51
CA SER A 133 -22.35 -13.44 16.32
C SER A 133 -22.66 -14.30 17.55
N MET A 134 -22.73 -13.72 18.75
CA MET A 134 -23.23 -14.34 19.99
C MET A 134 -22.65 -15.74 20.31
N GLY A 135 -21.42 -16.03 19.89
CA GLY A 135 -20.73 -17.32 20.06
C GLY A 135 -20.80 -18.28 18.85
N SER A 136 -21.52 -17.91 17.79
CA SER A 136 -21.49 -18.65 16.52
C SER A 136 -20.23 -18.32 15.72
N ILE A 137 -19.34 -19.32 15.59
CA ILE A 137 -18.13 -19.22 14.75
C ILE A 137 -18.51 -19.00 13.27
N ALA A 138 -19.59 -19.62 12.80
CA ALA A 138 -20.05 -19.43 11.42
C ALA A 138 -20.47 -17.97 11.16
N CYS A 139 -21.23 -17.37 12.08
CA CYS A 139 -21.61 -15.95 11.96
C CYS A 139 -20.38 -15.03 12.04
N MET A 140 -19.41 -15.36 12.90
CA MET A 140 -18.12 -14.65 12.94
C MET A 140 -17.38 -14.70 11.59
N TYR A 141 -17.29 -15.87 10.96
CA TYR A 141 -16.66 -16.02 9.64
C TYR A 141 -17.40 -15.24 8.55
N VAL A 142 -18.74 -15.34 8.50
CA VAL A 142 -19.54 -14.59 7.53
C VAL A 142 -19.36 -13.09 7.72
N GLY A 143 -19.44 -12.60 8.97
CA GLY A 143 -19.23 -11.18 9.26
C GLY A 143 -17.83 -10.69 8.90
N ARG A 144 -16.79 -11.49 9.16
CA ARG A 144 -15.41 -11.17 8.77
C ARG A 144 -15.21 -11.19 7.26
N PHE A 145 -15.80 -12.15 6.55
CA PHE A 145 -15.74 -12.21 5.10
C PHE A 145 -16.43 -10.99 4.46
N VAL A 146 -17.64 -10.66 4.91
CA VAL A 146 -18.40 -9.49 4.41
C VAL A 146 -17.65 -8.19 4.72
N ALA A 147 -17.13 -8.03 5.94
CA ALA A 147 -16.29 -6.87 6.27
C ALA A 147 -15.06 -6.81 5.36
N GLY A 148 -14.43 -7.95 5.12
CA GLY A 148 -13.29 -8.10 4.22
C GLY A 148 -13.57 -7.61 2.80
N VAL A 149 -14.74 -7.93 2.23
CA VAL A 149 -15.12 -7.44 0.88
C VAL A 149 -15.07 -5.91 0.82
N GLY A 150 -15.58 -5.23 1.83
CA GLY A 150 -15.52 -3.77 1.92
C GLY A 150 -14.10 -3.24 2.13
N VAL A 151 -13.34 -3.81 3.07
CA VAL A 151 -11.95 -3.39 3.36
C VAL A 151 -11.04 -3.57 2.14
N GLY A 152 -11.12 -4.72 1.46
CA GLY A 152 -10.34 -5.00 0.26
C GLY A 152 -10.74 -4.09 -0.89
N GLY A 153 -12.04 -3.85 -1.07
CA GLY A 153 -12.52 -2.90 -2.07
C GLY A 153 -11.99 -1.49 -1.85
N ALA A 154 -12.04 -1.00 -0.61
CA ALA A 154 -11.49 0.31 -0.25
C ALA A 154 -9.98 0.36 -0.50
N SER A 155 -9.23 -0.69 -0.18
CA SER A 155 -7.77 -0.72 -0.32
C SER A 155 -7.26 -0.52 -1.75
N MET A 156 -8.06 -0.93 -2.75
CA MET A 156 -7.73 -0.73 -4.16
C MET A 156 -8.17 0.66 -4.64
N VAL A 157 -9.38 1.09 -4.26
CA VAL A 157 -9.99 2.32 -4.80
C VAL A 157 -9.37 3.58 -4.19
N VAL A 158 -8.91 3.53 -2.93
CA VAL A 158 -8.34 4.70 -2.25
C VAL A 158 -7.08 5.23 -2.96
N PRO A 159 -6.03 4.43 -3.23
CA PRO A 159 -4.86 4.90 -3.97
C PRO A 159 -5.23 5.45 -5.35
N LEU A 160 -6.19 4.82 -6.05
CA LEU A 160 -6.64 5.28 -7.36
C LEU A 160 -7.31 6.66 -7.25
N TYR A 161 -8.26 6.83 -6.35
CA TYR A 161 -8.96 8.09 -6.11
C TYR A 161 -7.97 9.21 -5.74
N ILE A 162 -7.00 8.94 -4.86
CA ILE A 162 -5.97 9.92 -4.51
C ILE A 162 -5.13 10.28 -5.74
N SER A 163 -4.66 9.29 -6.50
CA SER A 163 -3.80 9.52 -7.66
C SER A 163 -4.45 10.34 -8.78
N GLU A 164 -5.78 10.19 -8.96
CA GLU A 164 -6.56 10.91 -9.97
C GLU A 164 -6.90 12.34 -9.55
N ASN A 165 -6.94 12.62 -8.24
CA ASN A 165 -7.23 13.95 -7.71
C ASN A 165 -5.98 14.74 -7.31
N ALA A 166 -4.85 14.07 -7.07
CA ALA A 166 -3.61 14.68 -6.59
C ALA A 166 -2.84 15.42 -7.70
N PRO A 167 -2.33 16.64 -7.41
CA PRO A 167 -1.34 17.31 -8.27
C PRO A 167 -0.12 16.42 -8.47
N ARG A 168 0.50 16.50 -9.65
CA ARG A 168 1.63 15.64 -10.04
C ARG A 168 2.78 15.68 -9.04
N ALA A 169 3.13 16.87 -8.55
CA ALA A 169 4.30 17.08 -7.70
C ALA A 169 4.22 16.42 -6.31
N ILE A 170 3.03 16.36 -5.71
CA ILE A 170 2.82 15.84 -4.34
C ILE A 170 2.06 14.50 -4.32
N ARG A 171 1.82 13.91 -5.49
CA ARG A 171 1.04 12.67 -5.62
C ARG A 171 1.59 11.53 -4.79
N GLY A 172 2.91 11.28 -4.86
CA GLY A 172 3.55 10.21 -4.08
C GLY A 172 3.37 10.40 -2.57
N GLY A 173 3.51 11.63 -2.08
CA GLY A 173 3.27 11.97 -0.67
C GLY A 173 1.81 11.77 -0.24
N LEU A 174 0.86 12.23 -1.06
CA LEU A 174 -0.58 12.04 -0.79
C LEU A 174 -0.98 10.57 -0.83
N THR A 175 -0.47 9.79 -1.79
CA THR A 175 -0.65 8.34 -1.81
C THR A 175 -0.03 7.69 -0.58
N GLY A 176 1.11 8.20 -0.10
CA GLY A 176 1.76 7.75 1.13
C GLY A 176 0.91 7.94 2.40
N ILE A 177 0.05 8.97 2.46
CA ILE A 177 -0.88 9.20 3.60
C ILE A 177 -1.81 8.00 3.81
N TYR A 178 -2.12 7.23 2.76
CA TYR A 178 -2.88 5.99 2.89
C TYR A 178 -2.22 5.02 3.89
N GLN A 179 -0.90 4.85 3.81
CA GLN A 179 -0.15 3.99 4.73
C GLN A 179 -0.11 4.57 6.14
N LEU A 180 -0.08 5.89 6.28
CA LEU A 180 -0.17 6.56 7.58
C LEU A 180 -1.52 6.27 8.24
N PHE A 181 -2.63 6.31 7.50
CA PHE A 181 -3.95 5.96 8.04
C PHE A 181 -4.07 4.49 8.41
N ILE A 182 -3.45 3.57 7.66
CA ILE A 182 -3.33 2.16 8.08
C ILE A 182 -2.61 2.09 9.44
N ALA A 183 -1.45 2.74 9.58
CA ALA A 183 -0.68 2.71 10.82
C ALA A 183 -1.44 3.33 12.01
N THR A 184 -2.12 4.46 11.79
CA THR A 184 -2.98 5.12 12.77
C THR A 184 -4.16 4.26 13.17
N GLY A 185 -4.83 3.58 12.22
CA GLY A 185 -5.91 2.64 12.50
C GLY A 185 -5.45 1.48 13.37
N THR A 186 -4.29 0.89 13.05
CA THR A 186 -3.69 -0.18 13.87
C THR A 186 -3.36 0.29 15.27
N MET A 187 -2.74 1.46 15.42
CA MET A 187 -2.42 2.05 16.72
C MET A 187 -3.67 2.27 17.56
N LEU A 188 -4.68 2.95 17.02
CA LEU A 188 -5.92 3.24 17.75
C LEU A 188 -6.63 1.96 18.17
N SER A 189 -6.65 0.95 17.31
CA SER A 189 -7.26 -0.33 17.64
C SER A 189 -6.54 -1.08 18.78
N PHE A 190 -5.21 -1.05 18.83
CA PHE A 190 -4.48 -1.62 19.98
C PHE A 190 -4.84 -0.92 21.29
N TRP A 191 -4.96 0.41 21.28
CA TRP A 191 -5.39 1.17 22.46
C TRP A 191 -6.85 0.92 22.83
N VAL A 192 -7.74 0.70 21.85
CA VAL A 192 -9.14 0.30 22.11
C VAL A 192 -9.19 -1.06 22.80
N ASN A 193 -8.41 -2.04 22.34
CA ASN A 193 -8.31 -3.35 22.99
C ASN A 193 -7.78 -3.24 24.42
N TYR A 194 -6.73 -2.44 24.64
CA TYR A 194 -6.19 -2.19 25.97
C TYR A 194 -7.21 -1.52 26.90
N GLY A 195 -7.88 -0.47 26.42
CA GLY A 195 -8.91 0.25 27.17
C GLY A 195 -10.12 -0.62 27.49
N ALA A 196 -10.53 -1.50 26.58
CA ALA A 196 -11.60 -2.47 26.80
C ALA A 196 -11.23 -3.49 27.89
N ASN A 197 -9.99 -3.99 27.88
CA ASN A 197 -9.49 -4.91 28.90
C ASN A 197 -9.41 -4.27 30.30
N LEU A 198 -9.15 -2.96 30.40
CA LEU A 198 -9.10 -2.25 31.69
C LEU A 198 -10.48 -1.90 32.25
N ASN A 199 -11.39 -1.41 31.39
CA ASN A 199 -12.59 -0.71 31.86
C ASN A 199 -13.89 -1.48 31.62
N LEU A 200 -13.88 -2.56 30.83
CA LEU A 200 -15.08 -3.32 30.49
C LEU A 200 -15.06 -4.70 31.13
N HIS A 201 -16.25 -5.25 31.33
CA HIS A 201 -16.45 -6.57 31.93
C HIS A 201 -17.38 -7.44 31.08
N GLY A 202 -17.29 -8.76 31.27
CA GLY A 202 -18.12 -9.72 30.55
C GLY A 202 -17.91 -9.70 29.03
N GLN A 203 -19.01 -9.78 28.28
CA GLN A 203 -18.96 -9.86 26.81
C GLN A 203 -18.60 -8.53 26.16
N ALA A 204 -18.83 -7.40 26.86
CA ALA A 204 -18.50 -6.06 26.34
C ALA A 204 -17.00 -5.92 26.04
N MET A 205 -16.13 -6.65 26.75
CA MET A 205 -14.67 -6.65 26.54
C MET A 205 -14.25 -6.93 25.10
N TYR A 206 -14.96 -7.82 24.37
CA TYR A 206 -14.63 -8.14 22.99
C TYR A 206 -15.63 -7.55 21.98
N ILE A 207 -16.89 -7.37 22.36
CA ILE A 207 -17.90 -6.77 21.48
C ILE A 207 -17.55 -5.32 21.15
N VAL A 208 -17.12 -4.52 22.13
CA VAL A 208 -16.80 -3.10 21.91
C VAL A 208 -15.62 -2.92 20.95
N PRO A 209 -14.45 -3.58 21.14
CA PRO A 209 -13.38 -3.50 20.15
C PRO A 209 -13.80 -3.97 18.75
N LEU A 210 -14.65 -5.01 18.66
CA LEU A 210 -15.18 -5.49 17.39
C LEU A 210 -16.06 -4.45 16.71
N THR A 211 -16.98 -3.80 17.42
CA THR A 211 -17.88 -2.76 16.85
C THR A 211 -17.13 -1.48 16.50
N MET A 212 -16.09 -1.12 17.25
CA MET A 212 -15.28 0.07 16.98
C MET A 212 -14.58 0.04 15.61
N GLN A 213 -14.43 -1.14 15.00
CA GLN A 213 -13.99 -1.27 13.60
C GLN A 213 -14.92 -0.55 12.60
N ALA A 214 -16.19 -0.35 12.94
CA ALA A 214 -17.14 0.38 12.10
C ALA A 214 -16.87 1.90 12.09
N LEU A 215 -16.16 2.44 13.08
CA LEU A 215 -15.89 3.89 13.16
C LEU A 215 -15.18 4.44 11.91
N PRO A 216 -14.04 3.88 11.46
CA PRO A 216 -13.43 4.33 10.20
C PRO A 216 -14.32 4.09 8.98
N ALA A 217 -15.23 3.11 9.02
CA ALA A 217 -16.15 2.81 7.91
C ALA A 217 -17.24 3.88 7.78
N VAL A 218 -17.76 4.33 8.93
CA VAL A 218 -18.71 5.44 9.01
C VAL A 218 -18.05 6.72 8.53
N PHE A 219 -16.82 7.01 8.99
CA PHE A 219 -16.08 8.18 8.52
C PHE A 219 -15.80 8.12 7.01
N LEU A 220 -15.42 6.97 6.48
CA LEU A 220 -15.26 6.79 5.04
C LEU A 220 -16.58 7.10 4.30
N ALA A 221 -17.70 6.49 4.70
CA ALA A 221 -18.98 6.70 4.03
C ALA A 221 -19.45 8.16 4.11
N VAL A 222 -19.37 8.78 5.29
CA VAL A 222 -19.79 10.18 5.51
C VAL A 222 -18.90 11.16 4.77
N PHE A 223 -17.58 11.06 4.91
CA PHE A 223 -16.68 12.02 4.25
C PHE A 223 -16.64 11.84 2.75
N MET A 224 -16.73 10.61 2.24
CA MET A 224 -16.84 10.39 0.79
C MET A 224 -18.18 10.88 0.24
N PHE A 225 -19.26 10.83 1.02
CA PHE A 225 -20.53 11.45 0.63
C PHE A 225 -20.39 12.96 0.43
N LEU A 226 -19.59 13.64 1.25
CA LEU A 226 -19.34 15.09 1.17
C LEU A 226 -18.29 15.48 0.10
N ASN A 227 -17.44 14.54 -0.33
CA ASN A 227 -16.43 14.79 -1.35
C ASN A 227 -16.98 14.67 -2.78
N ASN A 228 -16.21 15.19 -3.74
CA ASN A 228 -16.55 15.11 -5.16
C ASN A 228 -16.03 13.82 -5.81
N GLU A 229 -16.56 13.47 -6.97
CA GLU A 229 -16.04 12.36 -7.77
C GLU A 229 -14.71 12.75 -8.44
N SER A 230 -13.93 11.76 -8.89
CA SER A 230 -12.71 12.00 -9.66
C SER A 230 -12.98 12.77 -10.98
N PRO A 231 -12.27 13.88 -11.24
CA PRO A 231 -12.35 14.60 -12.53
C PRO A 231 -12.08 13.70 -13.72
N ARG A 232 -11.11 12.77 -13.60
CA ARG A 232 -10.76 11.80 -14.65
C ARG A 232 -11.90 10.83 -14.92
N PHE A 233 -12.60 10.36 -13.88
CA PHE A 233 -13.77 9.50 -14.05
C PHE A 233 -14.92 10.23 -14.76
N LEU A 234 -15.19 11.47 -14.35
CA LEU A 234 -16.23 12.31 -14.97
C LEU A 234 -15.92 12.57 -16.45
N ALA A 235 -14.66 12.90 -16.77
CA ALA A 235 -14.20 13.08 -18.14
C ALA A 235 -14.31 11.78 -18.97
N LYS A 236 -13.95 10.62 -18.38
CA LYS A 236 -14.11 9.30 -19.03
C LYS A 236 -15.56 9.00 -19.41
N ALA A 237 -16.51 9.47 -18.60
CA ALA A 237 -17.95 9.36 -18.83
C ALA A 237 -18.54 10.50 -19.68
N ASP A 238 -17.69 11.28 -20.40
CA ASP A 238 -18.06 12.44 -21.23
C ASP A 238 -18.77 13.59 -20.48
N LYS A 239 -18.62 13.66 -19.15
CA LYS A 239 -19.20 14.74 -18.31
C LYS A 239 -18.18 15.87 -18.07
N TRP A 240 -17.76 16.53 -19.15
CA TRP A 240 -16.67 17.52 -19.14
C TRP A 240 -16.94 18.76 -18.27
N GLU A 241 -18.18 19.23 -18.21
CA GLU A 241 -18.57 20.37 -17.36
C GLU A 241 -18.36 20.06 -15.87
N GLN A 242 -18.81 18.86 -15.44
CA GLN A 242 -18.64 18.41 -14.05
C GLN A 242 -17.18 18.12 -13.72
N ALA A 243 -16.43 17.55 -14.67
CA ALA A 243 -15.00 17.32 -14.53
C ALA A 243 -14.25 18.65 -14.31
N THR A 244 -14.57 19.67 -15.13
CA THR A 244 -14.00 21.02 -15.03
C THR A 244 -14.35 21.68 -13.70
N ALA A 245 -15.62 21.67 -13.31
CA ALA A 245 -16.06 22.25 -12.04
C ALA A 245 -15.39 21.59 -10.83
N THR A 246 -15.25 20.27 -10.86
CA THR A 246 -14.57 19.52 -9.80
C THR A 246 -13.09 19.87 -9.74
N LEU A 247 -12.40 19.91 -10.88
CA LEU A 247 -10.99 20.25 -10.94
C LEU A 247 -10.73 21.67 -10.44
N CYS A 248 -11.54 22.65 -10.87
CA CYS A 248 -11.49 24.03 -10.39
C CYS A 248 -11.67 24.11 -8.87
N ARG A 249 -12.61 23.35 -8.30
CA ARG A 249 -12.87 23.31 -6.86
C ARG A 249 -11.69 22.75 -6.08
N VAL A 250 -11.12 21.65 -6.55
CA VAL A 250 -10.00 20.96 -5.88
C VAL A 250 -8.71 21.78 -5.97
N ARG A 251 -8.41 22.36 -7.14
CA ARG A 251 -7.22 23.20 -7.38
C ARG A 251 -7.36 24.64 -6.88
N ASN A 252 -8.59 25.08 -6.58
CA ASN A 252 -8.92 26.45 -6.20
C ASN A 252 -8.45 27.49 -7.23
N LEU A 253 -8.67 27.20 -8.51
CA LEU A 253 -8.34 28.06 -9.65
C LEU A 253 -9.57 28.17 -10.58
N PRO A 254 -9.73 29.30 -11.29
CA PRO A 254 -10.81 29.44 -12.27
C PRO A 254 -10.57 28.54 -13.49
N ALA A 255 -11.65 28.18 -14.18
CA ALA A 255 -11.59 27.32 -15.37
C ALA A 255 -10.71 27.92 -16.49
N THR A 256 -10.57 29.25 -16.56
CA THR A 256 -9.75 29.95 -17.54
C THR A 256 -8.25 29.93 -17.23
N HIS A 257 -7.84 29.44 -16.06
CA HIS A 257 -6.44 29.42 -15.67
C HIS A 257 -5.62 28.45 -16.55
N PRO A 258 -4.44 28.85 -17.08
CA PRO A 258 -3.63 28.02 -17.98
C PRO A 258 -3.31 26.63 -17.44
N TYR A 259 -3.01 26.54 -16.13
CA TYR A 259 -2.79 25.26 -15.44
C TYR A 259 -4.01 24.30 -15.53
N ILE A 260 -5.24 24.82 -15.34
CA ILE A 260 -6.46 24.00 -15.38
C ILE A 260 -6.73 23.54 -16.81
N GLN A 261 -6.57 24.44 -17.79
CA GLN A 261 -6.72 24.12 -19.21
C GLN A 261 -5.70 23.07 -19.65
N GLY A 262 -4.44 23.19 -19.20
CA GLY A 262 -3.40 22.19 -19.43
C GLY A 262 -3.76 20.84 -18.84
N GLU A 263 -4.17 20.78 -17.57
CA GLU A 263 -4.55 19.51 -16.91
C GLU A 263 -5.79 18.86 -17.57
N LEU A 264 -6.78 19.66 -18.01
CA LEU A 264 -7.94 19.16 -18.77
C LEU A 264 -7.55 18.65 -20.16
N ARG A 265 -6.67 19.35 -20.87
CA ARG A 265 -6.16 18.91 -22.17
C ARG A 265 -5.41 17.59 -22.04
N ASP A 266 -4.53 17.48 -21.05
CA ASP A 266 -3.79 16.25 -20.79
C ASP A 266 -4.73 15.08 -20.44
N ILE A 267 -5.82 15.33 -19.70
CA ILE A 267 -6.86 14.33 -19.44
C ILE A 267 -7.57 13.94 -20.75
N SER A 268 -7.90 14.90 -21.61
CA SER A 268 -8.54 14.65 -22.91
C SER A 268 -7.67 13.83 -23.84
N GLU A 269 -6.42 14.24 -24.06
CA GLU A 269 -5.46 13.51 -24.88
C GLU A 269 -5.24 12.09 -24.35
N GLN A 270 -5.10 11.92 -23.03
CA GLN A 270 -4.99 10.58 -22.43
C GLN A 270 -6.23 9.73 -22.65
N LEU A 271 -7.43 10.29 -22.53
CA LEU A 271 -8.70 9.57 -22.72
C LEU A 271 -8.95 9.26 -24.19
N GLU A 272 -8.58 10.13 -25.12
CA GLU A 272 -8.67 9.91 -26.56
C GLU A 272 -7.69 8.83 -27.00
N ASN A 273 -6.43 8.88 -26.55
CA ASN A 273 -5.48 7.79 -26.72
C ASN A 273 -6.01 6.49 -26.10
N GLU A 274 -6.65 6.55 -24.92
CA GLU A 274 -7.35 5.40 -24.34
C GLU A 274 -8.44 4.90 -25.30
N ARG A 275 -9.34 5.76 -25.80
CA ARG A 275 -10.48 5.42 -26.67
C ARG A 275 -10.06 4.82 -28.01
N LEU A 276 -9.06 5.41 -28.67
CA LEU A 276 -8.48 4.93 -29.91
C LEU A 276 -7.88 3.53 -29.74
N LEU A 277 -7.27 3.27 -28.58
CA LEU A 277 -6.77 1.94 -28.20
C LEU A 277 -7.88 1.01 -27.64
N ILE A 278 -8.98 1.57 -27.12
CA ILE A 278 -10.06 0.89 -26.39
C ILE A 278 -11.16 0.38 -27.27
N GLY A 279 -11.43 0.94 -28.45
CA GLY A 279 -12.55 0.56 -29.32
C GLY A 279 -12.71 -0.96 -29.48
N GLY A 280 -13.45 -1.61 -28.57
CA GLY A 280 -13.67 -3.06 -28.51
C GLY A 280 -12.90 -3.90 -27.45
N SER A 281 -11.94 -3.37 -26.67
CA SER A 281 -11.13 -4.22 -25.76
C SER A 281 -11.83 -4.53 -24.42
N LYS A 282 -12.04 -5.82 -24.15
CA LYS A 282 -12.58 -6.36 -22.89
C LYS A 282 -11.46 -6.46 -21.85
N THR A 283 -11.80 -6.67 -20.57
CA THR A 283 -10.80 -6.94 -19.50
C THR A 283 -9.82 -8.06 -19.86
N LYS A 284 -10.25 -9.05 -20.65
CA LYS A 284 -9.40 -10.11 -21.20
C LYS A 284 -8.30 -9.58 -22.10
N ASP A 285 -8.58 -8.57 -22.91
CA ASP A 285 -7.62 -7.96 -23.83
C ASP A 285 -6.60 -7.13 -23.05
N LEU A 286 -7.02 -6.43 -21.99
CA LEU A 286 -6.11 -5.72 -21.08
C LEU A 286 -5.19 -6.68 -20.32
N LEU A 287 -5.72 -7.82 -19.84
CA LEU A 287 -4.91 -8.87 -19.21
C LEU A 287 -3.90 -9.45 -20.19
N LYS A 288 -4.33 -9.72 -21.44
CA LYS A 288 -3.46 -10.19 -22.51
C LYS A 288 -2.35 -9.17 -22.80
N GLU A 289 -2.70 -7.90 -22.97
CA GLU A 289 -1.76 -6.80 -23.18
C GLU A 289 -0.74 -6.71 -22.03
N MET A 290 -1.22 -6.78 -20.78
CA MET A 290 -0.39 -6.65 -19.59
C MET A 290 0.66 -7.76 -19.47
N PHE A 291 0.31 -9.01 -19.82
CA PHE A 291 1.23 -10.15 -19.68
C PHE A 291 1.96 -10.54 -20.97
N VAL A 292 1.54 -10.06 -22.14
CA VAL A 292 2.21 -10.36 -23.42
C VAL A 292 3.24 -9.29 -23.78
N ILE A 293 2.93 -8.01 -23.59
CA ILE A 293 3.84 -6.92 -23.95
C ILE A 293 5.02 -6.87 -22.97
N PRO A 294 6.29 -6.99 -23.41
CA PRO A 294 7.44 -7.10 -22.52
C PRO A 294 7.57 -6.00 -21.46
N GLY A 295 7.33 -4.73 -21.83
CA GLY A 295 7.40 -3.59 -20.90
C GLY A 295 6.30 -3.63 -19.83
N ASN A 296 5.05 -3.89 -20.24
CA ASN A 296 3.91 -4.03 -19.32
C ASN A 296 4.05 -5.26 -18.42
N ARG A 297 4.57 -6.36 -18.98
CA ARG A 297 4.83 -7.60 -18.27
C ARG A 297 5.82 -7.39 -17.14
N LYS A 298 6.93 -6.68 -17.40
CA LYS A 298 7.91 -6.32 -16.36
C LYS A 298 7.23 -5.53 -15.22
N ARG A 299 6.40 -4.53 -15.55
CA ARG A 299 5.67 -3.72 -14.55
C ARG A 299 4.71 -4.55 -13.71
N ALA A 300 3.96 -5.44 -14.34
CA ALA A 300 3.02 -6.33 -13.66
C ALA A 300 3.75 -7.29 -12.71
N PHE A 301 4.82 -7.94 -13.18
CA PHE A 301 5.64 -8.82 -12.34
C PHE A 301 6.28 -8.09 -11.17
N LEU A 302 6.83 -6.89 -11.37
CA LEU A 302 7.37 -6.09 -10.26
C LEU A 302 6.29 -5.73 -9.24
N SER A 303 5.09 -5.35 -9.70
CA SER A 303 3.98 -5.01 -8.80
C SER A 303 3.54 -6.22 -7.95
N ILE A 304 3.38 -7.37 -8.58
CA ILE A 304 3.01 -8.63 -7.92
C ILE A 304 4.10 -9.04 -6.94
N ALA A 305 5.35 -9.15 -7.40
CA ALA A 305 6.47 -9.60 -6.58
C ALA A 305 6.72 -8.67 -5.38
N LEU A 306 6.59 -7.34 -5.57
CA LEU A 306 6.75 -6.36 -4.50
C LEU A 306 5.67 -6.51 -3.42
N MET A 307 4.42 -6.77 -3.81
CA MET A 307 3.32 -7.01 -2.86
C MET A 307 3.44 -8.36 -2.13
N ILE A 308 3.93 -9.40 -2.81
CA ILE A 308 4.31 -10.67 -2.15
C ILE A 308 5.37 -10.41 -1.10
N CYS A 309 6.47 -9.74 -1.49
CA CYS A 309 7.58 -9.45 -0.61
C CYS A 309 7.13 -8.62 0.60
N GLN A 310 6.33 -7.57 0.41
CA GLN A 310 5.79 -6.77 1.50
C GLN A 310 5.10 -7.64 2.58
N GLN A 311 4.30 -8.63 2.16
CA GLN A 311 3.62 -9.54 3.08
C GLN A 311 4.56 -10.53 3.75
N MET A 312 5.50 -11.10 2.97
CA MET A 312 6.47 -12.07 3.47
C MET A 312 7.48 -11.47 4.46
N THR A 313 7.48 -10.14 4.69
CA THR A 313 8.31 -9.52 5.73
C THR A 313 7.96 -10.02 7.14
N GLY A 314 6.77 -10.62 7.33
CA GLY A 314 6.27 -10.99 8.64
C GLY A 314 5.61 -9.83 9.39
N THR A 315 5.44 -8.66 8.75
CA THR A 315 4.78 -7.51 9.39
C THR A 315 3.39 -7.85 9.91
N ASN A 316 2.60 -8.56 9.10
CA ASN A 316 1.23 -8.93 9.47
C ASN A 316 1.18 -10.07 10.47
N ALA A 317 2.17 -10.97 10.47
CA ALA A 317 2.36 -11.95 11.54
C ALA A 317 2.47 -11.25 12.90
N ILE A 318 3.31 -10.22 12.99
CA ILE A 318 3.42 -9.40 14.19
C ILE A 318 2.12 -8.65 14.43
N ASN A 319 1.56 -7.93 13.46
CA ASN A 319 0.40 -7.07 13.75
C ASN A 319 -0.84 -7.85 14.24
N TYR A 320 -1.13 -9.02 13.67
CA TYR A 320 -2.28 -9.84 14.08
C TYR A 320 -2.04 -10.62 15.37
N TYR A 321 -0.79 -10.96 15.70
CA TYR A 321 -0.48 -11.83 16.83
C TYR A 321 0.49 -11.19 17.82
N ALA A 322 0.67 -9.87 17.80
CA ALA A 322 1.59 -9.15 18.68
C ALA A 322 1.36 -9.47 20.16
N PRO A 323 0.11 -9.50 20.69
CA PRO A 323 -0.08 -9.84 22.10
C PRO A 323 0.40 -11.26 22.43
N LEU A 324 0.18 -12.22 21.52
CA LEU A 324 0.66 -13.59 21.67
C LEU A 324 2.18 -13.68 21.55
N ILE A 325 2.79 -12.92 20.64
CA ILE A 325 4.25 -12.86 20.48
C ILE A 325 4.91 -12.28 21.74
N PHE A 326 4.37 -11.18 22.28
CA PHE A 326 4.85 -10.60 23.53
C PHE A 326 4.71 -11.57 24.71
N GLN A 327 3.60 -12.30 24.78
CA GLN A 327 3.41 -13.38 25.76
C GLN A 327 4.45 -14.49 25.60
N ASN A 328 4.70 -14.93 24.36
CA ASN A 328 5.70 -15.96 24.05
C ASN A 328 7.13 -15.50 24.35
N LEU A 329 7.39 -14.19 24.37
CA LEU A 329 8.67 -13.57 24.77
C LEU A 329 8.82 -13.37 26.28
N GLY A 330 7.84 -13.81 27.08
CA GLY A 330 7.91 -13.81 28.54
C GLY A 330 7.18 -12.65 29.22
N ILE A 331 6.52 -11.76 28.48
CA ILE A 331 5.69 -10.72 29.10
C ILE A 331 4.46 -11.35 29.77
N LYS A 332 4.31 -11.10 31.08
CA LYS A 332 3.25 -11.65 31.91
C LYS A 332 2.02 -10.74 31.90
N GLY A 333 0.85 -11.33 31.66
CA GLY A 333 -0.46 -10.71 31.79
C GLY A 333 -1.01 -10.03 30.52
N ASN A 334 -2.32 -10.19 30.30
CA ASN A 334 -3.01 -9.62 29.13
C ASN A 334 -2.90 -8.10 29.08
N THR A 335 -3.01 -7.42 30.23
CA THR A 335 -2.89 -5.96 30.33
C THR A 335 -1.54 -5.46 29.82
N THR A 336 -0.43 -6.08 30.25
CA THR A 336 0.92 -5.69 29.83
C THR A 336 1.14 -6.00 28.35
N ASN A 337 0.65 -7.15 27.86
CA ASN A 337 0.74 -7.51 26.44
C ASN A 337 0.00 -6.52 25.53
N LEU A 338 -1.23 -6.13 25.90
CA LEU A 338 -2.02 -5.15 25.15
C LEU A 338 -1.44 -3.73 25.27
N PHE A 339 -0.82 -3.38 26.39
CA PHE A 339 -0.09 -2.13 26.50
C PHE A 339 1.12 -2.10 25.55
N ALA A 340 1.90 -3.18 25.49
CA ALA A 340 3.04 -3.31 24.58
C ALA A 340 2.63 -3.21 23.11
N THR A 341 1.48 -3.76 22.71
CA THR A 341 0.95 -3.56 21.35
C THR A 341 0.55 -2.11 21.08
N GLY A 342 -0.01 -1.41 22.07
CA GLY A 342 -0.27 0.04 21.99
C GLY A 342 1.00 0.83 21.65
N ILE A 343 2.10 0.58 22.39
CA ILE A 343 3.41 1.19 22.12
C ILE A 343 3.94 0.81 20.74
N TYR A 344 3.80 -0.45 20.34
CA TYR A 344 4.16 -0.90 18.99
C TYR A 344 3.41 -0.13 17.91
N GLY A 345 2.11 0.11 18.11
CA GLY A 345 1.29 0.95 17.26
C GLY A 345 1.80 2.39 17.17
N VAL A 346 2.19 3.00 18.30
CA VAL A 346 2.74 4.36 18.35
C VAL A 346 4.04 4.45 17.56
N VAL A 347 4.99 3.53 17.80
CA VAL A 347 6.26 3.47 17.06
C VAL A 347 5.99 3.34 15.57
N LYS A 348 5.08 2.44 15.17
CA LYS A 348 4.71 2.22 13.78
C LYS A 348 4.06 3.43 13.11
N MET A 349 3.19 4.15 13.83
CA MET A 349 2.55 5.36 13.29
C MET A 349 3.55 6.52 13.19
N ALA A 350 4.32 6.78 14.25
CA ALA A 350 5.29 7.87 14.30
C ALA A 350 6.42 7.70 13.27
N THR A 351 6.94 6.49 13.09
CA THR A 351 7.97 6.21 12.07
C THR A 351 7.44 6.32 10.65
N CYS A 352 6.18 5.93 10.40
CA CYS A 352 5.52 6.17 9.11
C CYS A 352 5.37 7.67 8.83
N ALA A 353 4.93 8.45 9.82
CA ALA A 353 4.82 9.90 9.69
C ALA A 353 6.19 10.55 9.43
N ALA A 354 7.21 10.15 10.18
CA ALA A 354 8.58 10.62 9.98
C ALA A 354 9.12 10.27 8.59
N PHE A 355 8.87 9.05 8.09
CA PHE A 355 9.28 8.67 6.74
C PHE A 355 8.60 9.56 5.68
N LEU A 356 7.27 9.72 5.76
CA LEU A 356 6.53 10.51 4.77
C LEU A 356 6.93 11.99 4.78
N LEU A 357 7.23 12.56 5.95
CA LEU A 357 7.60 13.96 6.09
C LEU A 357 9.05 14.24 5.68
N PHE A 358 9.99 13.35 5.99
CA PHE A 358 11.43 13.66 5.89
C PHE A 358 12.19 12.80 4.88
N ALA A 359 11.72 11.59 4.58
CA ALA A 359 12.49 10.58 3.85
C ALA A 359 11.89 10.16 2.51
N ALA A 360 10.56 10.24 2.33
CA ALA A 360 9.87 9.71 1.15
C ALA A 360 10.43 10.26 -0.17
N ASP A 361 10.67 11.58 -0.22
CA ASP A 361 11.20 12.25 -1.41
C ASP A 361 12.72 12.43 -1.40
N SER A 362 13.38 12.33 -0.25
CA SER A 362 14.82 12.51 -0.13
C SER A 362 15.62 11.20 -0.29
N LEU A 363 15.15 10.09 0.29
CA LEU A 363 15.88 8.82 0.35
C LEU A 363 15.81 8.00 -0.94
N GLY A 364 14.72 8.14 -1.71
CA GLY A 364 14.44 7.34 -2.91
C GLY A 364 13.77 6.01 -2.58
N ARG A 365 13.08 5.42 -3.57
CA ARG A 365 12.25 4.23 -3.36
C ARG A 365 13.12 2.98 -3.24
N ARG A 366 14.09 2.79 -4.14
CA ARG A 366 14.98 1.62 -4.16
C ARG A 366 15.85 1.55 -2.91
N ARG A 367 16.48 2.68 -2.55
CA ARG A 367 17.36 2.74 -1.36
C ARG A 367 16.58 2.42 -0.09
N SER A 368 15.38 2.97 0.07
CA SER A 368 14.51 2.71 1.22
C SER A 368 14.21 1.22 1.38
N LEU A 369 13.90 0.51 0.29
CA LEU A 369 13.64 -0.93 0.33
C LEU A 369 14.89 -1.75 0.70
N LEU A 370 16.07 -1.41 0.15
CA LEU A 370 17.31 -2.15 0.38
C LEU A 370 17.75 -2.16 1.86
N TRP A 371 17.92 -0.99 2.47
CA TRP A 371 18.46 -0.96 3.84
C TRP A 371 17.45 -1.50 4.85
N THR A 372 16.15 -1.25 4.63
CA THR A 372 15.10 -1.75 5.53
C THR A 372 14.96 -3.26 5.45
N SER A 373 15.18 -3.89 4.30
CA SER A 373 15.25 -5.36 4.18
C SER A 373 16.29 -5.97 5.13
N ILE A 374 17.52 -5.43 5.15
CA ILE A 374 18.60 -5.92 6.02
C ILE A 374 18.24 -5.66 7.49
N ALA A 375 17.77 -4.45 7.81
CA ALA A 375 17.47 -4.05 9.18
C ALA A 375 16.33 -4.88 9.78
N GLN A 376 15.25 -5.12 9.01
CA GLN A 376 14.15 -5.99 9.41
C GLN A 376 14.57 -7.45 9.52
N GLY A 377 15.36 -7.94 8.56
CA GLY A 377 15.90 -9.30 8.59
C GLY A 377 16.76 -9.56 9.82
N THR A 378 17.60 -8.59 10.20
CA THR A 378 18.45 -8.65 11.38
C THR A 378 17.63 -8.63 12.67
N ALA A 379 16.60 -7.77 12.76
CA ALA A 379 15.70 -7.73 13.92
C ALA A 379 14.96 -9.07 14.11
N MET A 380 14.41 -9.64 13.04
CA MET A 380 13.76 -10.97 13.06
C MET A 380 14.74 -12.09 13.40
N LEU A 381 15.98 -12.02 12.88
CA LEU A 381 17.04 -12.98 13.19
C LEU A 381 17.34 -13.00 14.69
N TYR A 382 17.52 -11.82 15.28
CA TYR A 382 17.79 -11.70 16.71
C TYR A 382 16.66 -12.31 17.55
N ILE A 383 15.40 -11.99 17.24
CA ILE A 383 14.24 -12.57 17.93
C ILE A 383 14.24 -14.10 17.83
N GLY A 384 14.48 -14.63 16.63
CA GLY A 384 14.57 -16.08 16.41
C GLY A 384 15.72 -16.74 17.18
N LEU A 385 16.90 -16.13 17.19
CA LEU A 385 18.05 -16.65 17.93
C LEU A 385 17.82 -16.63 19.45
N TYR A 386 17.22 -15.56 19.99
CA TYR A 386 16.85 -15.47 21.39
C TYR A 386 15.90 -16.61 21.79
N VAL A 387 14.79 -16.78 21.05
CA VAL A 387 13.80 -17.84 21.32
C VAL A 387 14.42 -19.25 21.16
N ARG A 388 15.48 -19.41 20.36
CA ARG A 388 16.18 -20.69 20.17
C ARG A 388 17.18 -21.02 21.28
N ILE A 389 17.93 -20.02 21.74
CA ILE A 389 19.12 -20.19 22.60
C ILE A 389 18.77 -20.00 24.07
N ASP A 390 18.00 -18.97 24.39
CA ASP A 390 17.62 -18.59 25.76
C ASP A 390 16.11 -18.33 25.82
N PRO A 391 15.28 -19.37 25.60
CA PRO A 391 13.83 -19.21 25.52
C PRO A 391 13.26 -18.72 26.86
N PRO A 392 12.21 -17.88 26.84
CA PRO A 392 11.54 -17.44 28.06
C PRO A 392 11.01 -18.60 28.89
N VAL A 393 11.42 -18.65 30.17
CA VAL A 393 10.95 -19.65 31.13
C VAL A 393 9.73 -19.13 31.87
N LYS A 394 8.64 -19.91 31.87
CA LYS A 394 7.41 -19.53 32.58
C LYS A 394 7.69 -19.29 34.07
N GLY A 395 7.24 -18.14 34.57
CA GLY A 395 7.40 -17.75 35.97
C GLY A 395 8.68 -16.98 36.28
N GLN A 396 9.70 -17.05 35.43
CA GLN A 396 10.92 -16.25 35.57
C GLN A 396 10.76 -14.86 34.95
N ASP A 397 11.65 -13.95 35.30
CA ASP A 397 11.70 -12.62 34.71
C ASP A 397 12.38 -12.67 33.35
N VAL A 398 12.07 -11.69 32.49
CA VAL A 398 12.64 -11.62 31.15
C VAL A 398 14.15 -11.32 31.27
N PRO A 399 15.03 -12.16 30.73
CA PRO A 399 16.47 -11.91 30.76
C PRO A 399 16.82 -10.67 29.92
N PRO A 400 18.01 -10.06 30.11
CA PRO A 400 18.45 -8.90 29.32
C PRO A 400 18.36 -9.13 27.81
N ALA A 401 18.72 -10.33 27.33
CA ALA A 401 18.62 -10.71 25.93
C ALA A 401 17.17 -10.66 25.41
N GLY A 402 16.19 -10.99 26.26
CA GLY A 402 14.77 -10.90 25.96
C GLY A 402 14.26 -9.47 25.85
N TYR A 403 14.75 -8.55 26.67
CA TYR A 403 14.45 -7.13 26.50
C TYR A 403 14.96 -6.59 25.16
N VAL A 404 16.15 -7.01 24.71
CA VAL A 404 16.63 -6.67 23.37
C VAL A 404 15.72 -7.25 22.29
N ALA A 405 15.20 -8.48 22.45
CA ALA A 405 14.26 -9.08 21.50
C ALA A 405 12.94 -8.28 21.43
N LEU A 406 12.43 -7.79 22.57
CA LEU A 406 11.28 -6.89 22.61
C LEU A 406 11.56 -5.57 21.88
N VAL A 407 12.74 -4.98 22.08
CA VAL A 407 13.19 -3.79 21.33
C VAL A 407 13.27 -4.07 19.84
N CYS A 408 13.76 -5.24 19.42
CA CYS A 408 13.80 -5.64 18.01
C CYS A 408 12.41 -5.69 17.37
N ILE A 409 11.33 -6.03 18.09
CA ILE A 409 9.96 -5.96 17.55
C ILE A 409 9.58 -4.52 17.22
N PHE A 410 9.89 -3.57 18.10
CA PHE A 410 9.61 -2.15 17.87
C PHE A 410 10.48 -1.58 16.73
N LEU A 411 11.76 -1.94 16.69
CA LEU A 411 12.67 -1.55 15.61
C LEU A 411 12.22 -2.11 14.26
N PHE A 412 11.80 -3.37 14.21
CA PHE A 412 11.23 -3.99 13.02
C PHE A 412 10.02 -3.19 12.50
N ALA A 413 9.13 -2.75 13.40
CA ALA A 413 7.98 -1.91 13.06
C ALA A 413 8.42 -0.60 12.41
N GLY A 414 9.44 0.04 12.98
CA GLY A 414 10.01 1.27 12.46
C GLY A 414 10.66 1.10 11.09
N PHE A 415 11.53 0.09 10.94
CA PHE A 415 12.20 -0.20 9.67
C PHE A 415 11.20 -0.53 8.57
N PHE A 416 10.14 -1.28 8.87
CA PHE A 416 9.07 -1.56 7.91
C PHE A 416 8.47 -0.26 7.34
N GLN A 417 8.23 0.74 8.20
CA GLN A 417 7.59 1.99 7.78
C GLN A 417 8.52 2.96 7.06
N PHE A 418 9.82 2.79 7.19
CA PHE A 418 10.80 3.54 6.42
C PHE A 418 11.05 2.98 5.00
N GLY A 419 10.39 1.87 4.64
CA GLY A 419 10.57 1.21 3.35
C GLY A 419 9.31 0.47 2.93
N TRP A 420 9.27 -0.83 3.21
CA TRP A 420 8.28 -1.78 2.70
C TRP A 420 6.81 -1.42 2.94
N GLY A 421 6.47 -0.66 3.97
CA GLY A 421 5.11 -0.15 4.19
C GLY A 421 4.68 0.83 3.08
N PRO A 422 5.15 2.08 3.12
CA PRO A 422 4.67 3.12 2.21
C PRO A 422 5.23 2.95 0.79
N VAL A 423 6.48 2.53 0.62
CA VAL A 423 7.14 2.51 -0.69
C VAL A 423 6.46 1.54 -1.65
N CYS A 424 5.98 0.38 -1.18
CA CYS A 424 5.33 -0.59 -2.06
C CYS A 424 4.04 -0.03 -2.69
N TRP A 425 3.21 0.68 -1.91
CA TRP A 425 1.97 1.30 -2.41
C TRP A 425 2.26 2.47 -3.36
N ILE A 426 3.28 3.28 -3.06
CA ILE A 426 3.74 4.35 -3.94
C ILE A 426 4.20 3.74 -5.27
N TYR A 427 5.11 2.77 -5.22
CA TYR A 427 5.72 2.15 -6.40
C TYR A 427 4.69 1.49 -7.32
N VAL A 428 3.75 0.70 -6.76
CA VAL A 428 2.68 0.03 -7.51
C VAL A 428 1.73 1.00 -8.21
N SER A 429 1.58 2.22 -7.67
CA SER A 429 0.76 3.26 -8.30
C SER A 429 1.49 4.06 -9.38
N GLU A 430 2.83 4.12 -9.32
CA GLU A 430 3.68 4.93 -10.21
C GLU A 430 4.12 4.18 -11.47
N ILE A 431 4.47 2.89 -11.37
CA ILE A 431 5.04 2.13 -12.52
C ILE A 431 4.06 1.78 -13.65
N PRO A 432 2.74 1.56 -13.44
CA PRO A 432 1.87 1.12 -14.53
C PRO A 432 1.60 2.23 -15.55
N THR A 433 1.41 1.83 -16.82
CA THR A 433 0.92 2.75 -17.87
C THR A 433 -0.47 3.25 -17.48
N ALA A 434 -0.86 4.44 -17.96
CA ALA A 434 -2.16 5.03 -17.63
C ALA A 434 -3.33 4.08 -17.95
N ARG A 435 -3.25 3.36 -19.08
CA ARG A 435 -4.24 2.36 -19.53
C ARG A 435 -4.36 1.16 -18.58
N LEU A 436 -3.25 0.60 -18.13
CA LEU A 436 -3.23 -0.60 -17.30
C LEU A 436 -3.22 -0.31 -15.80
N ARG A 437 -3.18 0.97 -15.40
CA ARG A 437 -3.01 1.38 -13.99
C ARG A 437 -4.08 0.82 -13.07
N SER A 438 -5.36 0.97 -13.42
CA SER A 438 -6.47 0.44 -12.60
C SER A 438 -6.34 -1.08 -12.40
N LEU A 439 -6.14 -1.81 -13.50
CA LEU A 439 -5.99 -3.27 -13.48
C LEU A 439 -4.75 -3.72 -12.68
N ASN A 440 -3.60 -3.07 -12.89
CA ASN A 440 -2.37 -3.40 -12.20
C ASN A 440 -2.48 -3.15 -10.69
N VAL A 441 -3.03 -2.00 -10.29
CA VAL A 441 -3.26 -1.69 -8.87
C VAL A 441 -4.25 -2.68 -8.25
N ALA A 442 -5.29 -3.09 -8.97
CA ALA A 442 -6.23 -4.10 -8.50
C ALA A 442 -5.56 -5.48 -8.30
N ILE A 443 -4.74 -5.93 -9.25
CA ILE A 443 -3.99 -7.19 -9.14
C ILE A 443 -2.97 -7.12 -8.01
N ALA A 444 -2.28 -5.99 -7.83
CA ALA A 444 -1.33 -5.80 -6.76
C ALA A 444 -2.01 -5.81 -5.38
N ALA A 445 -3.14 -5.10 -5.23
CA ALA A 445 -3.94 -5.13 -4.00
C ALA A 445 -4.48 -6.55 -3.72
N ALA A 446 -5.02 -7.24 -4.73
CA ALA A 446 -5.46 -8.63 -4.57
C ALA A 446 -4.30 -9.54 -4.16
N THR A 447 -3.13 -9.41 -4.79
CA THR A 447 -1.92 -10.17 -4.42
C THR A 447 -1.52 -9.90 -2.98
N GLN A 448 -1.54 -8.64 -2.57
CA GLN A 448 -1.27 -8.22 -1.20
C GLN A 448 -2.23 -8.92 -0.22
N TRP A 449 -3.53 -8.94 -0.48
CA TRP A 449 -4.50 -9.62 0.38
C TRP A 449 -4.38 -11.14 0.38
N LEU A 450 -4.06 -11.74 -0.77
CA LEU A 450 -3.82 -13.18 -0.87
C LEU A 450 -2.64 -13.60 0.01
N PHE A 451 -1.52 -12.88 -0.07
CA PHE A 451 -0.36 -13.21 0.75
C PHE A 451 -0.51 -12.76 2.20
N ASN A 452 -1.34 -11.75 2.47
CA ASN A 452 -1.79 -11.44 3.82
C ASN A 452 -2.59 -12.62 4.42
N PHE A 453 -3.51 -13.21 3.66
CA PHE A 453 -4.23 -14.42 4.06
C PHE A 453 -3.26 -15.57 4.39
N VAL A 454 -2.26 -15.80 3.53
CA VAL A 454 -1.23 -16.84 3.76
C VAL A 454 -0.51 -16.60 5.08
N VAL A 455 -0.02 -15.38 5.34
CA VAL A 455 0.70 -15.04 6.58
C VAL A 455 -0.20 -15.14 7.81
N ALA A 456 -1.40 -14.58 7.75
CA ALA A 456 -2.36 -14.61 8.84
C ALA A 456 -2.74 -16.06 9.20
N ARG A 457 -2.87 -16.93 8.20
CA ARG A 457 -3.19 -18.35 8.39
C ARG A 457 -2.01 -19.19 8.88
N ALA A 458 -0.81 -18.93 8.37
CA ALA A 458 0.38 -19.71 8.67
C ALA A 458 0.98 -19.38 10.04
N THR A 459 0.95 -18.10 10.46
CA THR A 459 1.71 -17.61 11.62
C THR A 459 1.41 -18.35 12.93
N PRO A 460 0.15 -18.53 13.39
CA PRO A 460 -0.09 -19.21 14.66
C PRO A 460 0.40 -20.66 14.67
N ASN A 461 0.28 -21.32 13.52
CA ASN A 461 0.80 -22.67 13.34
C ASN A 461 2.32 -22.69 13.36
N MET A 462 2.99 -21.77 12.66
CA MET A 462 4.45 -21.63 12.70
C MET A 462 4.96 -21.34 14.12
N LEU A 463 4.29 -20.47 14.88
CA LEU A 463 4.63 -20.20 16.28
C LEU A 463 4.45 -21.42 17.20
N THR A 464 3.65 -22.41 16.79
CA THR A 464 3.41 -23.63 17.57
C THR A 464 4.29 -24.80 17.13
N SER A 465 4.58 -24.93 15.83
CA SER A 465 5.23 -26.12 15.25
C SER A 465 6.58 -25.87 14.58
N ALA A 466 6.92 -24.63 14.19
CA ALA A 466 8.18 -24.33 13.52
C ALA A 466 9.32 -24.17 14.55
N GLY A 467 9.90 -25.30 14.94
CA GLY A 467 10.97 -25.37 15.93
C GLY A 467 10.48 -25.24 17.37
N ALA A 468 11.35 -25.60 18.33
CA ALA A 468 11.03 -25.49 19.76
C ALA A 468 10.67 -24.05 20.14
N HIS A 469 9.56 -23.85 20.85
CA HIS A 469 9.09 -22.50 21.25
C HIS A 469 8.76 -21.55 20.09
N GLY A 470 8.69 -22.03 18.84
CA GLY A 470 8.29 -21.24 17.67
C GLY A 470 9.39 -20.38 17.05
N TYR A 471 10.67 -20.58 17.42
CA TYR A 471 11.78 -19.77 16.91
C TYR A 471 11.89 -19.77 15.37
N GLY A 472 11.54 -20.89 14.74
CA GLY A 472 11.64 -21.09 13.30
C GLY A 472 10.77 -20.11 12.52
N ALA A 473 9.66 -19.64 13.10
CA ALA A 473 8.81 -18.64 12.47
C ALA A 473 9.58 -17.34 12.18
N PHE A 474 10.34 -16.85 13.16
CA PHE A 474 11.13 -15.62 13.05
C PHE A 474 12.32 -15.78 12.10
N ILE A 475 12.97 -16.96 12.11
CA ILE A 475 14.08 -17.27 11.18
C ILE A 475 13.57 -17.32 9.73
N ILE A 476 12.39 -17.91 9.48
CA ILE A 476 11.78 -17.92 8.14
C ILE A 476 11.53 -16.50 7.64
N TYR A 477 10.92 -15.64 8.47
CA TYR A 477 10.71 -14.23 8.10
C TYR A 477 12.02 -13.46 7.90
N SER A 478 13.05 -13.75 8.71
CA SER A 478 14.38 -13.18 8.52
C SER A 478 14.98 -13.54 7.16
N CYS A 479 14.93 -14.83 6.78
CA CYS A 479 15.38 -15.30 5.48
C CYS A 479 14.64 -14.63 4.33
N PHE A 480 13.32 -14.44 4.44
CA PHE A 480 12.56 -13.68 3.46
C PHE A 480 13.02 -12.22 3.38
N CYS A 481 13.25 -11.55 4.51
CA CYS A 481 13.75 -10.18 4.50
C CYS A 481 15.12 -10.06 3.80
N TYR A 482 16.04 -11.01 4.00
CA TYR A 482 17.32 -11.01 3.29
C TYR A 482 17.17 -11.34 1.80
N SER A 483 16.30 -12.27 1.41
CA SER A 483 16.06 -12.55 -0.02
C SER A 483 15.41 -11.37 -0.74
N MET A 484 14.61 -10.58 -0.03
CA MET A 484 14.06 -9.33 -0.55
C MET A 484 15.14 -8.29 -0.87
N PHE A 485 16.21 -8.20 -0.08
CA PHE A 485 17.34 -7.33 -0.43
C PHE A 485 17.91 -7.70 -1.80
N VAL A 486 18.12 -9.00 -2.03
CA VAL A 486 18.61 -9.54 -3.31
C VAL A 486 17.63 -9.20 -4.44
N PHE A 487 16.34 -9.41 -4.23
CA PHE A 487 15.31 -9.06 -5.20
C PHE A 487 15.33 -7.57 -5.57
N VAL A 488 15.35 -6.67 -4.58
CA VAL A 488 15.37 -5.22 -4.81
C VAL A 488 16.66 -4.79 -5.49
N TRP A 489 17.79 -5.41 -5.14
CA TRP A 489 19.08 -5.08 -5.71
C TRP A 489 19.11 -5.28 -7.22
N PHE A 490 18.57 -6.42 -7.70
CA PHE A 490 18.61 -6.79 -9.11
C PHE A 490 17.42 -6.30 -9.94
N PHE A 491 16.21 -6.23 -9.38
CA PHE A 491 14.98 -6.08 -10.18
C PHE A 491 14.26 -4.74 -10.02
N ILE A 492 14.49 -3.99 -8.93
CA ILE A 492 13.76 -2.76 -8.65
C ILE A 492 14.60 -1.54 -9.10
N PRO A 493 14.25 -0.88 -10.22
CA PRO A 493 14.85 0.39 -10.59
C PRO A 493 14.42 1.53 -9.66
N GLU A 494 15.19 2.62 -9.64
CA GLU A 494 14.82 3.83 -8.90
C GLU A 494 13.75 4.62 -9.68
N THR A 495 12.64 4.94 -9.01
CA THR A 495 11.52 5.71 -9.59
C THR A 495 11.48 7.15 -9.13
N LYS A 496 12.28 7.52 -8.12
CA LYS A 496 12.31 8.86 -7.55
C LYS A 496 12.55 9.93 -8.62
N GLY A 497 11.67 10.93 -8.65
CA GLY A 497 11.83 12.14 -9.48
C GLY A 497 11.57 11.92 -10.97
N LEU A 498 11.14 10.74 -11.39
CA LEU A 498 10.72 10.49 -12.76
C LEU A 498 9.25 10.89 -12.95
N SER A 499 8.96 11.61 -14.04
CA SER A 499 7.58 11.80 -14.47
C SER A 499 6.99 10.47 -14.93
N LEU A 500 5.66 10.35 -14.91
CA LEU A 500 4.99 9.13 -15.39
C LEU A 500 5.31 8.81 -16.86
N GLU A 501 5.54 9.83 -17.68
CA GLU A 501 5.96 9.67 -19.08
C GLU A 501 7.35 9.05 -19.17
N LYS A 502 8.29 9.49 -18.33
CA LYS A 502 9.64 8.90 -18.25
C LYS A 502 9.65 7.48 -17.68
N MET A 503 8.58 7.04 -17.02
CA MET A 503 8.42 5.61 -16.66
C MET A 503 8.26 4.75 -17.90
N ASP A 504 7.59 5.26 -18.94
CA ASP A 504 7.42 4.56 -20.22
C ASP A 504 8.76 4.32 -20.91
N ASP A 505 9.69 5.26 -20.80
CA ASP A 505 11.08 5.10 -21.24
C ASP A 505 11.85 4.09 -20.37
N LEU A 506 11.77 4.19 -19.03
CA LEU A 506 12.47 3.30 -18.10
C LEU A 506 12.12 1.82 -18.32
N PHE A 507 10.88 1.52 -18.70
CA PHE A 507 10.41 0.16 -18.96
C PHE A 507 10.35 -0.20 -20.45
N GLY A 508 10.84 0.68 -21.34
CA GLY A 508 10.99 0.41 -22.78
C GLY A 508 9.68 0.28 -23.56
N VAL A 509 8.59 0.91 -23.10
CA VAL A 509 7.29 0.88 -23.80
C VAL A 509 7.29 1.79 -25.02
N THR A 510 8.04 2.91 -24.96
CA THR A 510 8.23 3.84 -26.08
C THR A 510 8.96 3.21 -27.26
N ALA A 511 9.85 2.25 -27.05
CA ALA A 511 10.53 1.53 -28.14
C ALA A 511 9.56 0.72 -29.02
N LEU A 512 8.57 0.05 -28.41
CA LEU A 512 7.55 -0.71 -29.15
C LEU A 512 6.53 0.19 -29.85
N ALA A 513 6.21 1.35 -29.28
CA ALA A 513 5.38 2.35 -29.96
C ALA A 513 6.13 2.98 -31.15
N LYS A 514 7.44 3.20 -31.02
CA LYS A 514 8.32 3.66 -32.11
C LYS A 514 8.44 2.61 -33.21
N GLU A 515 8.65 1.34 -32.88
CA GLU A 515 8.68 0.25 -33.86
C GLU A 515 7.36 0.14 -34.64
N ARG A 516 6.21 0.27 -33.96
CA ARG A 516 4.90 0.29 -34.64
C ARG A 516 4.64 1.54 -35.47
N ALA A 517 5.12 2.71 -35.04
CA ALA A 517 5.04 3.96 -35.81
C ALA A 517 5.92 3.91 -37.06
N VAL A 518 7.11 3.30 -36.95
CA VAL A 518 8.01 3.01 -38.08
C VAL A 518 7.38 1.98 -39.04
N GLU A 519 6.70 0.94 -38.53
CA GLU A 519 5.93 -0.01 -39.35
C GLU A 519 4.71 0.63 -40.05
N HIS A 520 4.16 1.73 -39.52
CA HIS A 520 3.01 2.45 -40.08
C HIS A 520 3.38 3.69 -40.90
N GLY A 521 4.68 3.97 -41.12
CA GLY A 521 5.15 5.01 -42.04
C GLY A 521 4.99 6.46 -41.56
N ASP A 522 4.86 6.70 -40.25
CA ASP A 522 4.83 8.06 -39.69
C ASP A 522 6.27 8.55 -39.44
N ASP A 523 6.86 9.22 -40.44
CA ASP A 523 8.26 9.69 -40.45
C ASP A 523 8.54 10.95 -39.60
N HIS A 524 7.63 11.33 -38.71
CA HIS A 524 7.73 12.58 -37.93
C HIS A 524 7.71 12.37 -36.42
N ALA A 525 8.69 11.65 -35.87
CA ALA A 525 8.98 11.73 -34.42
C ALA A 525 10.40 11.24 -34.05
N GLN A 526 11.44 12.04 -34.33
CA GLN A 526 12.72 11.90 -33.62
C GLN A 526 12.87 12.99 -32.56
N PRO A 527 12.78 12.62 -31.28
CA PRO A 527 13.68 13.16 -30.27
C PRO A 527 14.70 12.08 -29.87
N ALA A 528 15.94 12.51 -29.70
CA ALA A 528 17.09 11.68 -29.33
C ALA A 528 16.82 10.93 -28.01
N ALA A 529 16.88 9.59 -28.05
CA ALA A 529 16.77 8.76 -26.85
C ALA A 529 18.09 8.83 -26.06
N MET A 530 17.99 9.18 -24.79
CA MET A 530 19.07 9.06 -23.81
C MET A 530 18.87 7.71 -23.11
N GLU A 531 19.79 6.76 -23.26
CA GLU A 531 19.75 5.55 -22.45
C GLU A 531 20.02 5.92 -20.98
N ILE A 532 19.16 5.43 -20.10
CA ILE A 532 19.28 5.63 -18.66
C ILE A 532 19.61 4.27 -18.05
N GLY A 533 20.74 4.21 -17.34
CA GLY A 533 21.17 3.01 -16.64
C GLY A 533 20.22 2.62 -15.50
N LEU A 534 20.39 1.40 -14.98
CA LEU A 534 19.62 0.86 -13.83
C LEU A 534 19.76 1.71 -12.54
N ASP A 535 20.71 2.63 -12.50
CA ASP A 535 20.96 3.58 -11.41
C ASP A 535 20.29 4.96 -11.62
N GLY A 536 19.54 5.14 -12.71
CA GLY A 536 18.85 6.39 -13.03
C GLY A 536 19.76 7.47 -13.62
N LYS A 537 21.02 7.13 -13.97
CA LYS A 537 21.94 8.07 -14.63
C LYS A 537 21.97 7.87 -16.13
N PRO A 538 22.22 8.92 -16.92
CA PRO A 538 22.44 8.77 -18.35
C PRO A 538 23.70 7.95 -18.62
N THR A 539 23.59 6.91 -19.45
CA THR A 539 24.74 6.23 -20.02
C THR A 539 25.22 7.03 -21.23
N GLY A 540 26.51 7.39 -21.25
CA GLY A 540 27.09 8.27 -22.26
C GLY A 540 27.05 7.67 -23.67
N ARG A 541 26.90 8.56 -24.68
CA ARG A 541 26.92 8.28 -26.12
C ARG A 541 28.02 7.29 -26.53
N MET A 542 27.64 6.20 -27.20
CA MET A 542 28.46 5.64 -28.26
C MET A 542 28.07 6.40 -29.54
N SER A 543 28.93 7.29 -30.00
CA SER A 543 28.76 8.02 -31.25
C SER A 543 28.65 7.05 -32.42
N THR A 544 27.56 7.17 -33.17
CA THR A 544 27.39 6.68 -34.54
C THR A 544 28.45 7.30 -35.44
N GLU A 545 29.60 6.63 -35.57
CA GLU A 545 30.60 6.88 -36.62
C GLU A 545 31.48 5.63 -36.73
N LYS A 546 30.92 4.53 -37.24
CA LYS A 546 31.71 3.36 -37.71
C LYS A 546 30.93 2.27 -38.46
N ASN A 547 29.85 2.61 -39.17
CA ASN A 547 29.18 1.64 -40.05
C ASN A 547 29.30 1.93 -41.56
N ASP A 548 30.00 3.00 -41.98
CA ASP A 548 30.23 3.31 -43.40
C ASP A 548 31.62 2.94 -43.93
N VAL A 549 32.43 2.19 -43.18
CA VAL A 549 33.79 1.78 -43.63
C VAL A 549 33.92 0.27 -43.88
N LEU A 550 32.86 -0.52 -43.66
CA LEU A 550 32.92 -1.99 -43.81
C LEU A 550 32.24 -2.54 -45.07
N PHE A 551 31.71 -1.67 -45.94
CA PHE A 551 31.08 -2.09 -47.20
C PHE A 551 31.75 -1.55 -48.49
N SER A 552 32.89 -0.85 -48.41
CA SER A 552 33.63 -0.39 -49.60
C SER A 552 35.04 -0.99 -49.78
N GLU A 553 35.50 -1.90 -48.91
CA GLU A 553 36.87 -2.45 -48.94
C GLU A 553 36.95 -3.92 -49.39
N HIS A 554 35.94 -4.43 -50.11
CA HIS A 554 35.94 -5.78 -50.70
C HIS A 554 35.69 -5.83 -52.21
N ALA A 555 35.71 -4.68 -52.90
CA ALA A 555 35.51 -4.60 -54.36
C ALA A 555 36.78 -4.29 -55.17
N GLU A 556 37.93 -3.99 -54.55
CA GLU A 556 39.19 -3.73 -55.28
C GLU A 556 40.35 -4.54 -54.68
N ARG A 557 40.52 -5.78 -55.14
CA ARG A 557 41.79 -6.52 -55.26
C ARG A 557 41.54 -7.96 -55.76
N LYS A 558 41.31 -8.10 -57.07
CA LYS A 558 41.64 -9.29 -57.85
C LYS A 558 42.02 -8.86 -59.28
N VAL A 559 43.29 -8.48 -59.45
CA VAL A 559 44.17 -8.85 -60.57
C VAL A 559 45.49 -9.27 -59.94
#